data_AF-A0A645I4U8-F1
#
_entry.id   AF-A0A645I4U8-F1
#
_cell.length_a   1.000
_cell.length_b   1.000
_cell.length_c   1.000
_cell.angle_alpha   90.00
_cell.angle_beta   90.00
_cell.angle_gamma   90.00
#
_symmetry.space_group_name_H-M   'P 1'
#
loop_
_entity.id
_entity.type
_entity.pdbx_description
1 polymer ?
#
loop_
_entity_poly.entity_id
_entity_poly.type
_entity_poly.pdbx_seq_one_letter_code
_entity_poly.pdbx_strand_id
1 'polypeptide(L)' 'MQADLKDRVNRAVNQYNLLEKNVEAAVVKTDKRRASYYSYFTGLKWGKAENYDLILNTSRMDLEKIADVIEKYVSLR' A
#
# COMPACT_ATOMS: atom_id res chain seq x y z
N MET A 1 -1.03 2.55 -4.08
CA MET A 1 -1.58 1.17 -3.92
C MET A 1 -2.06 0.97 -2.49
N GLN A 2 -3.19 0.28 -2.34
CA GLN A 2 -3.84 -0.09 -1.08
C GLN A 2 -3.94 -1.62 -0.97
N ALA A 3 -4.24 -2.12 0.22
CA ALA A 3 -4.58 -3.52 0.48
C ALA A 3 -5.29 -3.66 1.82
N ASP A 4 -6.13 -4.68 1.91
CA ASP A 4 -6.81 -5.08 3.13
C ASP A 4 -5.77 -5.57 4.15
N LEU A 5 -6.01 -5.33 5.44
CA LEU A 5 -5.03 -5.59 6.50
C LEU A 5 -4.56 -7.04 6.53
N LYS A 6 -5.48 -7.99 6.33
CA LYS A 6 -5.20 -9.42 6.30
C LYS A 6 -4.14 -9.79 5.26
N ASP A 7 -4.26 -9.27 4.04
CA ASP A 7 -3.32 -9.59 2.95
C ASP A 7 -1.96 -8.95 3.16
N ARG A 8 -1.93 -7.80 3.84
CA ARG A 8 -0.69 -7.12 4.21
C ARG A 8 0.04 -7.86 5.33
N VAL A 9 -0.69 -8.35 6.33
CA VAL A 9 -0.15 -9.23 7.38
C VAL A 9 0.37 -10.52 6.75
N ASN A 10 -0.40 -11.14 5.85
CA ASN A 10 0.02 -12.36 5.15
C ASN A 10 1.35 -12.17 4.39
N ARG A 11 1.49 -11.05 3.65
CA ARG A 11 2.77 -10.70 3.01
C ARG A 11 3.88 -10.42 4.01
N ALA A 12 3.59 -9.73 5.12
CA ALA A 12 4.60 -9.45 6.14
C ALA A 12 5.18 -10.73 6.75
N VAL A 13 4.35 -11.74 6.99
CA VAL A 13 4.81 -13.04 7.50
C VAL A 13 5.56 -13.83 6.42
N ASN A 14 4.93 -14.04 5.26
CA ASN A 14 5.42 -15.02 4.29
C ASN A 14 6.51 -14.50 3.35
N GLN A 15 6.54 -13.19 3.11
CA GLN A 15 7.46 -12.58 2.14
C GLN A 15 8.58 -11.80 2.83
N TYR A 16 8.28 -11.15 3.96
CA TYR A 16 9.26 -10.34 4.69
C TYR A 16 9.80 -11.04 5.94
N ASN A 17 9.35 -12.27 6.23
CA ASN A 17 9.75 -13.09 7.38
C ASN A 17 9.72 -12.29 8.69
N LEU A 18 8.67 -11.49 8.90
CA LEU A 18 8.59 -10.64 10.08
C LEU A 18 8.34 -11.49 11.33
N LEU A 19 9.33 -11.59 12.22
CA LEU A 19 9.30 -12.42 13.44
C LEU A 19 8.67 -11.69 14.66
N GLU A 20 7.81 -10.70 14.43
CA GLU A 20 7.16 -10.02 15.56
C GLU A 20 6.09 -10.90 16.22
N LYS A 21 6.03 -10.86 17.55
CA LYS A 21 4.94 -11.49 18.33
C LYS A 21 3.56 -10.97 17.92
N ASN A 22 3.47 -9.74 17.40
CA ASN A 22 2.25 -9.15 16.90
C ASN A 22 2.49 -8.46 15.54
N VAL A 23 2.54 -9.27 14.49
CA VAL A 23 2.78 -8.80 13.10
C VAL A 23 1.74 -7.78 12.64
N GLU A 24 0.48 -7.90 13.08
CA GLU A 24 -0.56 -6.92 12.76
C GLU A 24 -0.23 -5.53 13.31
N ALA A 25 0.17 -5.45 14.59
CA ALA A 25 0.60 -4.20 15.20
C ALA A 25 1.83 -3.62 14.49
N ALA A 26 2.79 -4.46 14.08
CA ALA A 26 3.96 -4.04 13.29
C ALA A 26 3.55 -3.36 11.97
N VAL A 27 2.60 -3.99 11.27
CA VAL A 27 2.06 -3.53 9.98
C VAL A 27 1.32 -2.21 10.14
N VAL A 28 0.45 -2.08 11.14
CA VAL A 28 -0.27 -0.83 11.46
C VAL A 28 0.70 0.28 11.87
N LYS A 29 1.71 -0.03 12.69
CA LYS A 29 2.75 0.92 13.10
C LYS A 29 3.55 1.43 11.90
N THR A 30 3.86 0.54 10.96
CA THR A 30 4.57 0.91 9.72
C THR A 30 3.75 1.84 8.84
N ASP A 31 2.44 1.58 8.69
CA ASP A 31 1.54 2.49 7.98
C ASP A 31 1.46 3.86 8.63
N LYS A 32 1.29 3.90 9.95
CA LYS A 32 1.23 5.17 10.69
C LYS A 32 2.50 5.97 10.47
N ARG A 33 3.67 5.32 10.49
CA ARG A 33 4.95 5.96 10.17
C ARG A 33 5.00 6.52 8.75
N ARG A 34 4.50 5.77 7.75
CA ARG A 34 4.43 6.24 6.35
C ARG A 34 3.50 7.44 6.20
N ALA A 35 2.34 7.39 6.84
CA ALA A 35 1.37 8.48 6.83
C ALA A 35 1.96 9.76 7.46
N SER A 36 2.59 9.64 8.63
CA SER A 36 3.24 10.76 9.31
C SER A 36 4.39 11.34 8.49
N TYR A 37 5.24 10.50 7.89
CA TYR A 37 6.33 10.95 7.02
C TYR A 37 5.79 11.73 5.81
N TYR A 38 4.84 11.15 5.07
CA TYR A 38 4.24 11.79 3.91
C TYR A 38 3.61 13.14 4.28
N SER A 39 2.80 13.18 5.34
CA SER A 39 2.15 14.42 5.77
C SER A 39 3.13 15.46 6.29
N TYR A 40 4.22 15.06 6.96
CA TYR A 40 5.25 16.00 7.41
C TYR A 40 5.94 16.70 6.23
N PHE A 41 6.32 15.95 5.19
CA PHE A 41 7.08 16.51 4.07
C PHE A 41 6.23 17.17 2.98
N THR A 42 4.96 16.76 2.82
CA THR A 42 4.10 17.29 1.74
C THR A 42 3.03 18.24 2.25
N GLY A 43 2.71 18.22 3.54
CA GLY A 43 1.51 18.87 4.09
C GLY A 43 0.19 18.18 3.67
N LEU A 44 0.25 17.11 2.87
CA LEU A 44 -0.91 16.42 2.32
C LEU A 44 -1.30 15.19 3.14
N LYS A 45 -2.57 14.79 3.04
CA LYS A 45 -3.08 13.58 3.70
C LYS A 45 -2.69 12.33 2.90
N TRP A 46 -1.93 11.44 3.52
CA TRP A 46 -1.56 10.14 2.93
C TRP A 46 -2.82 9.33 2.59
N GLY A 47 -2.84 8.76 1.39
CA GLY A 47 -3.96 7.93 0.91
C GLY A 47 -5.23 8.69 0.49
N LYS A 48 -5.25 10.03 0.53
CA LYS A 48 -6.39 10.82 0.00
C LYS A 48 -6.37 10.80 -1.53
N ALA A 49 -7.48 10.43 -2.17
CA ALA A 49 -7.55 10.17 -3.61
C ALA A 49 -7.04 11.33 -4.48
N GLU A 50 -7.41 12.56 -4.13
CA GLU A 50 -6.99 13.78 -4.83
C GLU A 50 -5.46 14.02 -4.87
N ASN A 51 -4.68 13.33 -4.04
CA ASN A 51 -3.22 13.45 -4.01
C ASN A 51 -2.51 12.45 -4.93
N TYR A 52 -3.25 11.65 -5.70
CA TYR A 52 -2.72 10.61 -6.57
C TYR A 52 -3.47 10.55 -7.90
N ASP A 53 -2.72 10.34 -8.97
CA ASP A 53 -3.27 10.10 -10.32
C ASP A 53 -4.03 8.76 -10.41
N LEU A 54 -3.58 7.75 -9.66
CA LEU A 54 -4.16 6.40 -9.66
C LEU A 54 -4.00 5.69 -8.31
N ILE A 55 -5.08 5.08 -7.81
CA ILE A 55 -5.09 4.24 -6.61
C ILE A 55 -5.68 2.87 -6.93
N LEU A 56 -4.90 1.81 -6.72
CA LEU A 56 -5.29 0.42 -6.93
C LEU A 56 -5.25 -0.37 -5.62
N ASN A 57 -6.21 -1.29 -5.43
CA ASN A 57 -6.24 -2.20 -4.28
C ASN A 57 -5.73 -3.60 -4.68
N THR A 58 -4.57 -3.97 -4.14
CA THR A 58 -3.90 -5.26 -4.41
C THR A 58 -4.60 -6.48 -3.78
N SER A 59 -5.60 -6.27 -2.91
CA SER A 59 -6.45 -7.34 -2.38
C SER A 59 -7.59 -7.74 -3.32
N ARG A 60 -7.80 -6.99 -4.41
CA ARG A 60 -8.96 -7.16 -5.30
C ARG A 60 -8.60 -7.71 -6.67
N MET A 61 -7.31 -7.87 -6.96
CA MET A 61 -6.81 -8.23 -8.28
C MET A 61 -5.40 -8.81 -8.17
N ASP A 62 -5.09 -9.77 -9.04
CA ASP A 62 -3.76 -10.35 -9.19
C ASP A 62 -2.71 -9.27 -9.54
N LEU A 63 -1.46 -9.46 -9.11
CA LEU A 63 -0.42 -8.45 -9.27
C LEU A 63 -0.07 -8.20 -10.75
N GLU A 64 -0.16 -9.23 -11.59
CA GLU A 64 0.07 -9.17 -13.03
C GLU A 64 -0.96 -8.24 -13.69
N LYS A 65 -2.25 -8.41 -13.38
CA LYS A 65 -3.30 -7.53 -13.90
C LYS A 65 -3.19 -6.10 -13.38
N ILE A 66 -2.69 -5.91 -12.16
CA ILE A 66 -2.40 -4.58 -11.62
C ILE A 66 -1.27 -3.92 -12.42
N ALA A 67 -0.24 -4.66 -12.81
CA ALA A 67 0.82 -4.16 -13.68
C ALA A 67 0.25 -3.74 -15.05
N ASP A 68 -0.61 -4.57 -15.66
CA ASP A 68 -1.29 -4.26 -16.93
C ASP A 68 -2.11 -2.96 -16.84
N VAL A 69 -2.85 -2.76 -15.73
CA VAL A 69 -3.63 -1.54 -15.49
C VAL A 69 -2.72 -0.30 -15.41
N ILE A 70 -1.57 -0.42 -14.73
CA ILE A 70 -0.61 0.69 -14.61
C ILE A 70 0.01 1.00 -15.97
N GLU A 71 0.46 -0.03 -16.71
CA GLU A 71 1.02 0.14 -18.06
C GLU A 71 0.01 0.82 -18.98
N LYS A 72 -1.24 0.36 -18.95
CA LYS A 72 -2.30 0.94 -19.78
C LYS A 72 -2.56 2.39 -19.40
N TYR A 73 -2.64 2.72 -18.11
CA TYR A 73 -2.83 4.09 -17.65
C TYR A 73 -1.71 5.01 -18.14
N VAL A 74 -0.45 4.57 -18.05
CA VAL A 74 0.71 5.34 -18.52
C VAL A 74 0.67 5.54 -20.04
N SER A 75 0.25 4.53 -20.81
CA SER A 75 0.17 4.63 -22.29
C SER A 75 -0.91 5.60 -22.80
N LEU A 76 -1.89 5.93 -21.96
CA LEU A 76 -3.00 6.84 -22.31
C LEU A 76 -2.72 8.30 -21.95
N ARG A 77 -1.61 8.54 -21.24
CA ARG A 77 -1.15 9.87 -20.83
C ARG A 77 -0.23 10.45 -21.90
#